data_AF-A0A7X8GHR4-F1
#
_entry.id   AF-A0A7X8GHR4-F1
#
_cell.length_a   1.000
_cell.length_b   1.000
_cell.length_c   1.000
_cell.angle_alpha   90.00
_cell.angle_beta   90.00
_cell.angle_gamma   90.00
#
_symmetry.space_group_name_H-M   'P 1'
#
loop_
_entity.id
_entity.type
_entity.pdbx_description
1 polymer ?
#
loop_
_entity_poly.entity_id
_entity_poly.type
_entity_poly.pdbx_seq_one_letter_code
_entity_poly.pdbx_strand_id
1 'polypeptide(L)'
;GGSKLPKSSKWSWNSVSICHLTPQPHAPGAQYTPTPSPGRAPAGIAEKMFNYREGFRREDDRLPDRFFENAFTIGPKKGSVLDRSQFDSTLTQYYKDRGWDPDTTEPSESKLRELGLDSI
;
A
#
# COMPACT_ATOMS: atom_id res chain seq x y z
N GLY A 1 -14.42 -26.48 14.77
CA GLY A 1 -14.34 -26.61 13.31
C GLY A 1 -14.37 -25.22 12.72
N GLY A 2 -13.23 -24.73 12.23
CA GLY A 2 -13.10 -23.38 11.69
C GLY A 2 -13.69 -23.31 10.28
N SER A 3 -14.80 -22.59 10.13
CA SER A 3 -15.37 -22.25 8.85
C SER A 3 -14.49 -21.21 8.15
N LYS A 4 -13.73 -21.62 7.14
CA LYS A 4 -13.09 -20.70 6.19
C LYS A 4 -14.19 -19.92 5.47
N LEU A 5 -14.18 -18.60 5.59
CA LEU A 5 -15.02 -17.72 4.79
C LEU A 5 -14.58 -17.82 3.31
N PRO A 6 -15.51 -17.93 2.36
CA PRO A 6 -15.18 -18.03 0.95
C PRO A 6 -14.59 -16.71 0.43
N LYS A 7 -13.46 -16.81 -0.30
CA LYS A 7 -12.81 -15.71 -1.03
C LYS A 7 -13.68 -15.27 -2.23
N SER A 8 -14.81 -14.63 -1.99
CA SER A 8 -15.55 -13.94 -3.03
C SER A 8 -16.55 -12.97 -2.41
N SER A 9 -16.16 -11.71 -2.29
CA SER A 9 -17.06 -10.57 -2.22
C SER A 9 -16.27 -9.33 -2.61
N LYS A 10 -16.60 -8.82 -3.79
CA LYS A 10 -16.00 -7.69 -4.46
C LYS A 10 -16.03 -6.45 -3.55
N TRP A 11 -14.88 -6.00 -3.06
CA TRP A 11 -14.77 -4.66 -2.51
C TRP A 11 -14.51 -3.68 -3.66
N SER A 12 -15.53 -2.86 -3.94
CA SER A 12 -15.49 -1.77 -4.91
C SER A 12 -14.72 -0.59 -4.31
N TRP A 13 -13.72 -0.08 -5.04
CA TRP A 13 -12.91 1.10 -4.71
C TRP A 13 -13.68 2.43 -4.83
N ASN A 14 -14.89 2.51 -4.29
CA ASN A 14 -15.69 3.75 -4.25
C ASN A 14 -16.02 4.13 -2.80
N SER A 15 -15.02 4.60 -2.06
CA SER A 15 -15.22 5.47 -0.89
C SER A 15 -13.93 6.22 -0.58
N VAL A 16 -13.58 7.18 -1.44
CA VAL A 16 -12.71 8.28 -1.03
C VAL A 16 -13.60 9.22 -0.20
N SER A 17 -13.58 9.06 1.12
CA SER A 17 -14.11 10.08 2.02
C SER A 17 -13.28 11.34 1.83
N ILE A 18 -13.88 12.34 1.19
CA ILE A 18 -13.42 13.72 1.16
C ILE A 18 -13.52 14.22 2.61
N CYS A 19 -12.45 14.04 3.38
CA CYS A 19 -12.27 14.74 4.64
C CYS A 19 -12.26 16.24 4.32
N HIS A 20 -13.29 16.95 4.80
CA HIS A 20 -13.34 18.40 4.78
C HIS A 20 -12.15 18.94 5.58
N LEU A 21 -11.10 19.34 4.88
CA LEU A 21 -9.98 20.08 5.45
C LEU A 21 -10.44 21.53 5.66
N THR A 22 -10.85 21.86 6.88
CA THR A 22 -10.94 23.26 7.29
C THR A 22 -9.52 23.84 7.29
N PRO A 23 -9.22 24.90 6.50
CA PRO A 23 -7.89 25.50 6.51
C PRO A 23 -7.67 26.19 7.85
N GLN A 24 -6.71 25.70 8.63
CA GLN A 24 -6.20 26.45 9.78
C GLN A 24 -5.30 27.57 9.26
N PRO A 25 -5.36 28.79 9.83
CA PRO A 25 -4.48 29.88 9.42
C PRO A 25 -3.03 29.53 9.80
N HIS A 26 -2.20 29.34 8.79
CA HIS A 26 -0.77 29.02 8.96
C HIS A 26 0.03 30.31 9.05
N ALA A 27 0.91 30.40 10.04
CA ALA A 27 1.89 31.47 10.13
C ALA A 27 2.93 31.33 8.99
N PRO A 28 3.30 32.43 8.31
CA PRO A 28 4.26 32.37 7.21
C PRO A 28 5.68 32.11 7.74
N GLY A 29 6.31 31.02 7.27
CA GLY A 29 7.73 30.72 7.54
C GLY A 29 8.03 29.33 8.12
N ALA A 30 7.03 28.51 8.42
CA ALA A 30 7.27 27.14 8.89
C ALA A 30 7.80 26.27 7.74
N GLN A 31 9.10 25.99 7.76
CA GLN A 31 9.68 24.91 6.95
C GLN A 31 9.14 23.58 7.48
N TYR A 32 8.29 22.92 6.71
CA TYR A 32 7.75 21.61 7.08
C TYR A 32 8.85 20.56 6.83
N THR A 33 9.53 20.11 7.89
CA THR A 33 10.18 18.81 7.83
C THR A 33 9.05 17.78 8.00
N PRO A 34 8.81 16.86 7.05
CA PRO A 34 7.84 15.79 7.26
C PRO A 34 8.46 14.78 8.21
N THR A 35 8.57 15.13 9.49
CA THR A 35 8.80 14.15 10.53
C THR A 35 7.48 13.40 10.72
N PRO A 36 7.44 12.08 10.49
CA PRO A 36 6.25 11.31 10.83
C PRO A 36 5.99 11.52 12.32
N SER A 37 4.81 12.05 12.66
CA SER A 37 4.42 12.24 14.05
C SER A 37 4.48 10.88 14.75
N PRO A 38 5.17 10.76 15.91
CA PRO A 38 5.17 9.54 16.69
C PRO A 38 3.73 9.06 16.91
N GLY A 39 3.43 7.81 16.56
CA GLY A 39 2.11 7.21 16.73
C GLY A 39 1.14 7.33 15.54
N ARG A 40 1.47 8.04 14.44
CA ARG A 40 0.72 7.89 13.19
C ARG A 40 1.41 6.84 12.32
N ALA A 41 0.89 5.61 12.37
CA ALA A 41 1.31 4.58 11.44
C ALA A 41 1.20 5.07 9.98
N PRO A 42 2.21 4.87 9.11
CA PRO A 42 2.11 5.20 7.70
C PRO A 42 0.88 4.50 7.10
N ALA A 43 0.17 5.22 6.25
CA ALA A 43 -1.05 4.73 5.63
C ALA A 43 -0.82 3.33 4.99
N GLY A 44 -1.63 2.36 5.42
CA GLY A 44 -1.69 1.01 4.85
C GLY A 44 -1.09 -0.13 5.69
N ILE A 45 -0.41 0.10 6.82
CA ILE A 45 0.18 -1.03 7.56
C ILE A 45 -0.85 -1.87 8.34
N ALA A 46 -1.86 -1.23 8.94
CA ALA A 46 -2.95 -1.96 9.60
C ALA A 46 -3.77 -2.78 8.59
N GLU A 47 -4.03 -2.20 7.42
CA GLU A 47 -4.67 -2.87 6.29
C GLU A 47 -3.81 -4.04 5.79
N LYS A 48 -2.49 -3.87 5.69
CA LYS A 48 -1.57 -4.95 5.31
C LYS A 48 -1.58 -6.10 6.31
N MET A 49 -1.55 -5.81 7.62
CA MET A 49 -1.61 -6.83 8.66
C MET A 49 -2.92 -7.60 8.62
N PHE A 50 -4.05 -6.90 8.44
CA PHE A 50 -5.35 -7.55 8.24
C PHE A 50 -5.34 -8.45 7.00
N ASN A 51 -4.92 -7.93 5.84
CA ASN A 51 -4.84 -8.69 4.60
C ASN A 51 -3.94 -9.93 4.75
N TYR A 52 -2.78 -9.79 5.39
CA TYR A 52 -1.87 -10.89 5.65
C TYR A 52 -2.51 -11.98 6.51
N ARG A 53 -3.24 -11.58 7.57
CA ARG A 53 -4.02 -12.51 8.42
C ARG A 53 -5.11 -13.25 7.65
N GLU A 54 -5.80 -12.56 6.74
CA GLU A 54 -6.84 -13.16 5.88
C GLU A 54 -6.26 -14.00 4.72
N GLY A 55 -4.93 -14.11 4.62
CA GLY A 55 -4.26 -14.96 3.65
C GLY A 55 -3.99 -14.29 2.31
N PHE A 56 -3.95 -12.96 2.25
CA PHE A 56 -3.44 -12.22 1.09
C PHE A 56 -1.91 -12.24 1.08
N ARG A 57 -1.35 -12.43 -0.10
CA ARG A 57 0.09 -12.58 -0.30
C ARG A 57 0.53 -11.78 -1.53
N ARG A 58 1.81 -11.89 -1.88
CA ARG A 58 2.43 -11.16 -2.99
C ARG A 58 1.69 -11.38 -4.31
N GLU A 59 1.20 -12.59 -4.55
CA GLU A 59 0.44 -12.96 -5.74
C GLU A 59 -0.88 -12.18 -5.91
N ASP A 60 -1.45 -11.67 -4.81
CA ASP A 60 -2.66 -10.85 -4.82
C ASP A 60 -2.35 -9.37 -5.11
N ASP A 61 -1.10 -8.93 -4.95
CA ASP A 61 -0.61 -7.58 -5.25
C ASP A 61 -0.33 -7.42 -6.76
N ARG A 62 -1.27 -7.84 -7.61
CA ARG A 62 -1.10 -7.98 -9.06
C ARG A 62 -2.00 -7.03 -9.86
N LEU A 63 -1.45 -6.43 -10.91
CA LEU A 63 -2.21 -5.60 -11.84
C LEU A 63 -2.94 -6.43 -12.91
N PRO A 64 -4.09 -5.96 -13.43
CA PRO A 64 -4.76 -6.60 -14.56
C PRO A 64 -3.84 -6.69 -15.80
N ASP A 65 -3.99 -7.77 -16.58
CA ASP A 65 -3.10 -8.07 -17.71
C ASP A 65 -3.06 -6.96 -18.78
N ARG A 66 -4.15 -6.19 -18.91
CA ARG A 66 -4.23 -5.02 -19.80
C ARG A 66 -3.11 -4.00 -19.59
N PHE A 67 -2.55 -3.90 -18.38
CA PHE A 67 -1.45 -2.96 -18.10
C PHE A 67 -0.12 -3.40 -18.74
N PHE A 68 0.02 -4.70 -19.02
CA PHE A 68 1.20 -5.30 -19.64
C PHE A 68 1.01 -5.57 -21.14
N GLU A 69 -0.24 -5.69 -21.59
CA GLU A 69 -0.58 -6.03 -22.97
C GLU A 69 -0.99 -4.81 -23.79
N ASN A 70 -1.68 -3.84 -23.18
CA ASN A 70 -2.24 -2.70 -23.90
C ASN A 70 -1.38 -1.46 -23.64
N ALA A 71 -0.90 -0.84 -24.71
CA ALA A 71 -0.19 0.41 -24.61
C ALA A 71 -1.07 1.50 -24.00
N PHE A 72 -0.49 2.33 -23.12
CA PHE A 72 -1.20 3.48 -22.59
C PHE A 72 -1.67 4.40 -23.72
N THR A 73 -2.94 4.80 -23.69
CA THR A 73 -3.57 5.59 -24.77
C THR A 73 -3.39 7.10 -24.57
N ILE A 74 -3.12 7.53 -23.34
CA ILE A 74 -3.02 8.94 -22.93
C ILE A 74 -1.82 9.17 -21.99
N GLY A 75 -1.40 10.43 -21.88
CA GLY A 75 -0.38 10.87 -20.93
C GLY A 75 1.07 10.73 -21.42
N PRO A 76 2.05 11.07 -20.57
CA PRO A 76 3.47 11.14 -20.92
C PRO A 76 4.11 9.78 -21.27
N LYS A 77 3.42 8.68 -20.92
CA LYS A 77 3.83 7.30 -21.21
C LYS A 77 3.00 6.67 -22.34
N LYS A 78 2.29 7.48 -23.13
CA LYS A 78 1.49 7.00 -24.27
C LYS A 78 2.32 6.12 -25.20
N GLY A 79 1.76 4.99 -25.62
CA GLY A 79 2.42 4.03 -26.51
C GLY A 79 3.32 3.02 -25.79
N SER A 80 3.59 3.18 -24.49
CA SER A 80 4.35 2.19 -23.72
C SER A 80 3.43 1.18 -23.02
N VAL A 81 3.94 -0.03 -22.84
CA VAL A 81 3.35 -1.09 -21.99
C VAL A 81 4.20 -1.24 -20.74
N LEU A 82 3.59 -1.69 -19.64
CA LEU A 82 4.34 -2.04 -18.44
C LEU A 82 5.06 -3.37 -18.68
N ASP A 83 6.32 -3.46 -18.25
CA ASP A 83 7.04 -4.73 -18.25
C ASP A 83 6.77 -5.51 -16.96
N ARG A 84 6.50 -6.82 -17.08
CA ARG A 84 6.17 -7.66 -15.92
C ARG A 84 7.35 -7.84 -14.98
N SER A 85 8.56 -7.96 -15.51
CA SER A 85 9.77 -8.15 -14.68
C SER A 85 10.15 -6.87 -13.94
N GLN A 86 9.99 -5.71 -14.59
CA GLN A 86 10.21 -4.41 -13.95
C GLN A 86 9.16 -4.13 -12.89
N PHE A 87 7.89 -4.49 -13.12
CA PHE A 87 6.84 -4.37 -12.12
C PHE A 87 7.16 -5.23 -10.89
N ASP A 88 7.55 -6.49 -11.08
CA ASP A 88 7.90 -7.39 -9.98
C ASP A 88 9.11 -6.88 -9.18
N SER A 89 10.15 -6.40 -9.86
CA SER A 89 11.30 -5.76 -9.22
C SER A 89 10.90 -4.51 -8.42
N THR A 90 10.03 -3.68 -9.00
CA THR A 90 9.50 -2.49 -8.32
C THR A 90 8.69 -2.85 -7.08
N LEU A 91 7.88 -3.91 -7.16
CA LEU A 91 7.10 -4.41 -6.02
C LEU A 91 8.00 -4.94 -4.90
N THR A 92 9.06 -5.66 -5.25
CA THR A 92 10.10 -6.08 -4.28
C THR A 92 10.76 -4.89 -3.59
N GLN A 93 11.14 -3.86 -4.36
CA GLN A 93 11.73 -2.66 -3.80
C GLN A 93 10.75 -1.93 -2.87
N TYR A 94 9.49 -1.83 -3.27
CA TYR A 94 8.42 -1.25 -2.46
C TYR A 94 8.29 -1.93 -1.08
N TYR A 95 8.33 -3.26 -1.02
CA TYR A 95 8.29 -3.98 0.26
C TYR A 95 9.52 -3.67 1.12
N LYS A 96 10.71 -3.70 0.52
CA LYS A 96 11.98 -3.39 1.23
C LYS A 96 11.96 -1.98 1.81
N ASP A 97 11.53 -0.99 1.04
CA ASP A 97 11.46 0.41 1.47
C ASP A 97 10.48 0.61 2.63
N ARG A 98 9.46 -0.25 2.74
CA ARG A 98 8.51 -0.27 3.87
C ARG A 98 8.96 -1.11 5.05
N GLY A 99 10.09 -1.83 4.95
CA GLY A 99 10.55 -2.76 5.96
C GLY A 99 9.66 -4.00 6.06
N TRP A 100 9.13 -4.46 4.93
CA TRP A 100 8.35 -5.70 4.80
C TRP A 100 9.21 -6.78 4.14
N ASP A 101 8.95 -8.03 4.48
CA ASP A 101 9.57 -9.18 3.83
C ASP A 101 9.09 -9.29 2.38
N PRO A 102 9.99 -9.37 1.37
CA PRO A 102 9.59 -9.37 -0.02
C PRO A 102 8.91 -10.67 -0.49
N ASP A 103 9.09 -11.78 0.24
CA ASP A 103 8.57 -13.10 -0.09
C ASP A 103 7.24 -13.36 0.63
N THR A 104 7.19 -13.09 1.94
CA THR A 104 5.98 -13.29 2.76
C THR A 104 5.05 -12.08 2.73
N THR A 105 5.57 -10.89 2.41
CA THR A 105 4.90 -9.58 2.51
C THR A 105 4.57 -9.14 3.94
N GLU A 106 5.14 -9.83 4.94
CA GLU A 106 4.93 -9.55 6.35
C GLU A 106 5.76 -8.32 6.79
N PRO A 107 5.14 -7.32 7.46
CA PRO A 107 5.89 -6.23 8.06
C PRO A 107 6.88 -6.74 9.10
N SER A 108 8.12 -6.25 9.07
CA SER A 108 9.12 -6.64 10.07
C SER A 108 8.72 -6.18 11.47
N GLU A 109 9.11 -6.96 12.49
CA GLU A 109 8.84 -6.61 13.88
C GLU A 109 9.45 -5.25 14.27
N SER A 110 10.62 -4.91 13.72
CA SER A 110 11.26 -3.61 13.93
C SER A 110 10.34 -2.49 13.46
N LYS A 111 9.70 -2.66 12.31
CA LYS A 111 8.75 -1.70 11.77
C LYS A 111 7.47 -1.64 12.59
N LEU A 112 6.97 -2.76 13.09
CA LEU A 112 5.81 -2.79 13.97
C LEU A 112 6.09 -2.05 15.29
N ARG A 113 7.26 -2.29 15.91
CA ARG A 113 7.69 -1.58 17.13
C ARG A 113 7.90 -0.08 16.90
N GLU A 114 8.52 0.33 15.79
CA GLU A 114 8.68 1.74 15.40
C GLU A 114 7.32 2.47 15.38
N LEU A 115 6.26 1.76 15.01
CA LEU A 115 4.93 2.30 14.83
C LEU A 115 3.98 2.05 16.01
N GLY A 116 4.45 1.36 17.06
CA GLY A 116 3.62 0.99 18.22
C GLY A 116 2.53 -0.05 17.89
N LEU A 117 2.78 -0.93 16.92
CA LEU A 117 1.88 -1.96 16.41
C LEU A 117 2.35 -3.38 16.75
N ASP A 118 3.26 -3.54 17.71
CA ASP A 118 3.85 -4.80 18.13
C ASP A 118 2.92 -5.67 19.00
N SER A 119 1.76 -5.14 19.39
CA SER A 119 0.78 -5.80 20.26
C SER A 119 -0.51 -6.25 19.55
N ILE A 120 -0.55 -6.17 18.21
CA ILE A 120 -1.75 -6.43 17.38
C ILE A 120 -1.71 -7.80 16.73
#